data_AF-A0AAV5U3S6-F1
#
_entry.id   AF-A0AAV5U3S6-F1
#
_cell.length_a   1.000
_cell.length_b   1.000
_cell.length_c   1.000
_cell.angle_alpha   90.00
_cell.angle_beta   90.00
_cell.angle_gamma   90.00
#
_symmetry.space_group_name_H-M   'P 1'
#
loop_
_entity.id
_entity.type
_entity.pdbx_description
1 polymer ?
#
loop_
_entity_poly.entity_id
_entity_poly.type
_entity_poly.pdbx_seq_one_letter_code
_entity_poly.pdbx_strand_id
1 'polypeptide(L)'
;GGTVEVAMKLADKFGMKHVLFDAEIYLIRDRNKVEKGLKLLLATRYNLLTLMEHCMSKLIDKNSISSVKMSDYYDDLPSVIKEVLFDKLIKVAR
;
A
#
# COMPACT_ATOMS: atom_id res chain seq x y z
N GLY A 1 3.12 -7.80 9.57
CA GLY A 1 2.86 -8.02 8.13
C GLY A 1 2.60 -9.48 7.80
N GLY A 2 3.52 -10.38 8.19
CA GLY A 2 3.65 -11.73 7.62
C GLY A 2 2.38 -12.53 7.33
N THR A 3 1.41 -12.61 8.25
CA THR A 3 0.21 -13.45 8.06
C THR A 3 -0.68 -12.96 6.91
N VAL A 4 -0.86 -11.65 6.75
CA VAL A 4 -1.70 -11.10 5.68
C VAL A 4 -1.03 -11.26 4.31
N GLU A 5 0.28 -11.04 4.23
CA GLU A 5 1.04 -11.19 3.00
C GLU A 5 0.97 -12.63 2.47
N VAL A 6 1.15 -13.62 3.36
CA VAL A 6 1.03 -15.04 3.01
C VAL A 6 -0.40 -15.38 2.59
N ALA A 7 -1.41 -14.90 3.32
CA ALA A 7 -2.81 -15.13 2.98
C ALA A 7 -3.16 -14.58 1.59
N MET A 8 -2.74 -13.35 1.28
CA MET A 8 -2.98 -12.72 -0.03
C MET A 8 -2.24 -13.43 -1.15
N LYS A 9 -0.98 -13.86 -0.91
CA LYS A 9 -0.22 -14.65 -1.89
C LYS A 9 -0.89 -15.98 -2.22
N LEU A 10 -1.40 -16.68 -1.21
CA LEU A 10 -2.15 -17.92 -1.42
C LEU A 10 -3.48 -17.64 -2.13
N ALA A 11 -4.20 -16.60 -1.71
CA ALA A 11 -5.47 -16.22 -2.31
C ALA A 11 -5.35 -15.91 -3.79
N ASP A 12 -4.34 -15.13 -4.17
CA ASP A 12 -4.03 -14.84 -5.58
C ASP A 12 -3.68 -16.12 -6.35
N LYS A 13 -2.78 -16.95 -5.80
CA LYS A 13 -2.36 -18.22 -6.42
C LYS A 13 -3.52 -19.19 -6.66
N PHE A 14 -4.50 -19.24 -5.77
CA PHE A 14 -5.63 -20.17 -5.83
C PHE A 14 -6.94 -19.52 -6.32
N GLY A 15 -6.90 -18.26 -6.78
CA GLY A 15 -8.08 -17.56 -7.29
C GLY A 15 -9.16 -17.24 -6.24
N MET A 16 -8.79 -17.18 -4.95
CA MET A 16 -9.71 -16.93 -3.84
C MET A 16 -9.98 -15.43 -3.68
N LYS A 17 -10.75 -14.85 -4.61
CA LYS A 17 -11.05 -13.41 -4.65
C LYS A 17 -11.65 -12.85 -3.36
N HIS A 18 -12.48 -13.63 -2.66
CA HIS A 18 -13.09 -13.22 -1.39
C HIS A 18 -12.05 -12.98 -0.28
N VAL A 19 -10.98 -13.77 -0.24
CA VAL A 19 -9.89 -13.57 0.73
C VAL A 19 -9.10 -12.29 0.43
N LEU A 20 -8.88 -11.96 -0.85
CA LEU A 20 -8.26 -10.69 -1.23
C LEU A 20 -9.13 -9.50 -0.81
N PHE A 21 -10.45 -9.60 -0.99
CA PHE A 21 -11.40 -8.58 -0.56
C PHE A 21 -11.41 -8.41 0.96
N ASP A 22 -11.44 -9.50 1.73
CA ASP A 22 -11.38 -9.43 3.20
C ASP A 22 -10.06 -8.85 3.70
N ALA A 23 -8.94 -9.20 3.04
CA ALA A 23 -7.63 -8.62 3.31
C ALA A 23 -7.61 -7.11 3.00
N GLU A 24 -8.24 -6.68 1.90
CA GLU A 24 -8.37 -5.26 1.54
C GLU A 24 -9.10 -4.48 2.63
N ILE A 25 -10.27 -4.98 3.07
CA ILE A 25 -11.04 -4.38 4.16
C ILE A 25 -10.22 -4.31 5.45
N TYR A 26 -9.51 -5.39 5.79
CA TYR A 26 -8.65 -5.44 6.96
C TYR A 26 -7.55 -4.36 6.89
N LEU A 27 -6.85 -4.24 5.76
CA LEU A 27 -5.76 -3.29 5.59
C LEU A 27 -6.24 -1.83 5.61
N ILE A 28 -7.45 -1.56 5.10
CA ILE A 28 -8.10 -0.25 5.16
C ILE A 28 -8.44 0.13 6.61
N ARG A 29 -9.06 -0.81 7.35
CA ARG A 29 -9.50 -0.60 8.74
C ARG A 29 -8.34 -0.61 9.74
N ASP A 30 -7.23 -1.24 9.38
CA ASP A 30 -6.05 -1.28 10.23
C ASP A 30 -5.54 0.14 10.49
N ARG A 31 -5.39 0.46 11.77
CA ARG A 31 -4.98 1.79 12.20
C ARG A 31 -3.48 1.99 12.06
N ASN A 32 -2.65 1.03 12.49
CA ASN A 32 -1.18 1.13 12.50
C ASN A 32 -0.44 -0.22 12.59
N LYS A 33 -1.10 -1.39 12.51
CA LYS A 33 -0.41 -2.68 12.65
C LYS A 33 0.38 -3.06 11.42
N VAL A 34 -0.05 -2.59 10.25
CA VAL A 34 0.63 -2.81 8.98
C VAL A 34 1.21 -1.49 8.50
N GLU A 35 2.48 -1.52 8.14
CA GLU A 35 3.21 -0.37 7.68
C GLU A 35 2.61 0.19 6.37
N LYS A 36 2.64 1.52 6.21
CA LYS A 36 2.08 2.20 5.04
C LYS A 36 2.74 1.75 3.73
N GLY A 37 4.07 1.58 3.72
CA GLY A 37 4.81 1.08 2.56
C GLY A 37 4.32 -0.31 2.13
N LEU A 38 4.19 -1.22 3.10
CA LEU A 38 3.66 -2.56 2.84
C LEU A 38 2.21 -2.53 2.35
N LYS A 39 1.32 -1.70 2.93
CA LYS A 39 -0.06 -1.57 2.45
C LYS A 39 -0.11 -1.14 0.99
N LEU A 40 0.70 -0.15 0.62
CA LEU A 40 0.77 0.36 -0.75
C LEU A 40 1.36 -0.68 -1.71
N LEU A 41 2.38 -1.42 -1.29
CA LEU A 41 2.95 -2.52 -2.07
C LEU A 41 1.93 -3.64 -2.31
N LEU A 42 1.18 -4.05 -1.29
CA LEU A 42 0.14 -5.07 -1.44
C LEU A 42 -1.01 -4.58 -2.32
N ALA A 43 -1.43 -3.33 -2.17
CA ALA A 43 -2.47 -2.75 -3.01
C ALA A 43 -2.08 -2.77 -4.50
N THR A 44 -0.85 -2.38 -4.80
CA THR A 44 -0.33 -2.33 -6.17
C THR A 44 -0.11 -3.73 -6.74
N ARG A 45 0.46 -4.65 -5.96
CA ARG A 45 0.74 -6.03 -6.38
C ARG A 45 -0.52 -6.84 -6.71
N TYR A 46 -1.58 -6.69 -5.92
CA TYR A 46 -2.82 -7.44 -6.08
C TYR A 46 -3.95 -6.63 -6.73
N ASN A 47 -3.64 -5.45 -7.27
CA ASN A 47 -4.60 -4.55 -7.93
C ASN A 47 -5.83 -4.21 -7.07
N LEU A 48 -5.59 -3.90 -5.79
CA LEU A 48 -6.63 -3.53 -4.82
C LEU A 48 -6.84 -2.02 -4.83
N LEU A 49 -7.70 -1.57 -5.74
CA LEU A 49 -7.89 -0.15 -6.05
C LEU A 49 -8.38 0.65 -4.84
N THR A 50 -9.30 0.11 -4.04
CA THR A 50 -9.85 0.83 -2.88
C THR A 50 -8.78 1.01 -1.80
N LEU A 51 -7.96 -0.01 -1.55
CA LEU A 51 -6.81 0.12 -0.64
C LEU A 51 -5.75 1.08 -1.19
N MET A 52 -5.50 1.06 -2.50
CA MET A 52 -4.55 1.99 -3.14
C MET A 52 -5.00 3.44 -2.95
N GLU A 53 -6.27 3.75 -3.26
CA GLU A 53 -6.86 5.07 -3.06
C GLU A 53 -6.81 5.51 -1.59
N HIS A 54 -7.13 4.61 -0.66
CA HIS A 54 -7.05 4.87 0.78
C HIS A 54 -5.61 5.15 1.24
N CYS A 55 -4.63 4.41 0.73
CA CYS A 55 -3.23 4.68 1.03
C CYS A 55 -2.83 6.06 0.49
N MET A 56 -3.16 6.35 -0.77
CA MET A 56 -2.79 7.61 -1.43
C MET A 56 -3.48 8.85 -0.83
N SER A 57 -4.71 8.71 -0.32
CA SER A 57 -5.43 9.79 0.35
C SER A 57 -4.85 10.14 1.72
N LYS A 58 -4.16 9.18 2.37
CA LYS A 58 -3.46 9.40 3.65
C LYS A 58 -2.05 9.99 3.52
N LEU A 59 -1.52 10.05 2.30
CA LEU A 59 -0.23 10.67 1.99
C LEU A 59 -0.46 12.14 1.63
N ILE A 60 -0.75 12.94 2.66
CA ILE A 60 -1.14 14.36 2.55
C ILE A 60 0.04 15.28 2.85
N ASP A 61 0.94 14.86 3.74
CA ASP A 61 2.01 15.69 4.26
C ASP A 61 3.40 15.09 3.96
N LYS A 62 4.45 15.90 4.10
CA LYS A 62 5.83 15.48 3.82
C LYS A 62 6.26 14.29 4.68
N ASN A 63 5.82 14.21 5.93
CA ASN A 63 6.22 13.14 6.85
C ASN A 63 5.55 11.82 6.48
N SER A 64 4.26 11.85 6.11
CA SER A 64 3.57 10.65 5.64
C SER A 64 4.17 10.10 4.35
N ILE A 65 4.52 10.96 3.39
CA ILE A 65 5.22 10.53 2.16
C ILE A 65 6.62 10.00 2.48
N SER A 66 7.38 10.69 3.34
CA SER A 66 8.73 10.26 3.74
C SER A 66 8.71 8.92 4.47
N SER A 67 7.68 8.64 5.27
CA SER A 67 7.53 7.34 5.96
C SER A 67 7.38 6.17 4.98
N VAL A 68 6.79 6.40 3.80
CA VAL A 68 6.73 5.37 2.74
C VAL A 68 8.08 5.24 2.03
N LYS A 69 8.77 6.36 1.76
CA LYS A 69 10.09 6.35 1.10
C LYS A 69 11.18 5.66 1.93
N MET A 70 11.09 5.76 3.25
CA MET A 70 12.04 5.15 4.19
C MET A 70 11.66 3.71 4.57
N SER A 71 10.54 3.18 4.05
CA SER A 71 10.14 1.81 4.31
C SER A 71 11.00 0.82 3.55
N ASP A 72 11.23 -0.36 4.13
CA ASP A 72 11.92 -1.48 3.48
C ASP A 72 11.20 -1.95 2.20
N TYR A 73 9.93 -1.56 2.03
CA TYR A 73 9.07 -1.91 0.91
C TYR A 73 9.14 -0.93 -0.26
N TYR A 74 9.82 0.22 -0.11
CA TYR A 74 9.82 1.26 -1.12
C TYR A 74 10.45 0.79 -2.43
N ASP A 75 11.57 0.06 -2.34
CA ASP A 75 12.31 -0.38 -3.52
C ASP A 75 11.51 -1.35 -4.39
N ASP A 76 10.63 -2.15 -3.78
CA ASP A 76 9.73 -3.09 -4.45
C ASP A 76 8.51 -2.42 -5.11
N LEU A 77 8.25 -1.13 -4.84
CA LEU A 77 7.13 -0.44 -5.47
C LEU A 77 7.37 -0.24 -6.97
N PRO A 78 6.31 -0.34 -7.80
CA PRO A 78 6.40 0.00 -9.21
C PRO A 78 6.90 1.43 -9.43
N SER A 79 7.69 1.66 -10.49
CA SER A 79 8.22 2.99 -10.84
C SER A 79 7.12 4.05 -10.94
N VAL A 80 6.00 3.71 -11.58
CA VAL A 80 4.83 4.59 -11.71
C VAL A 80 4.33 5.08 -10.35
N ILE A 81 4.33 4.23 -9.33
CA ILE A 81 3.90 4.63 -7.98
C ILE A 81 4.94 5.54 -7.33
N LYS A 82 6.23 5.25 -7.53
CA LYS A 82 7.33 6.11 -7.04
C LYS A 82 7.26 7.51 -7.67
N GLU A 83 6.95 7.61 -8.95
CA GLU A 83 6.72 8.88 -9.67
C GLU A 83 5.57 9.66 -9.07
N VAL A 84 4.41 9.01 -8.85
CA VAL A 84 3.25 9.68 -8.23
C VAL A 84 3.56 10.15 -6.80
N LEU A 85 4.32 9.38 -6.02
CA LEU A 85 4.77 9.79 -4.70
C LEU A 85 5.71 10.99 -4.75
N PHE A 86 6.60 11.05 -5.75
CA PHE A 86 7.50 12.18 -5.97
C PHE A 86 6.73 13.46 -6.35
N ASP A 87 5.77 13.35 -7.27
CA ASP A 87 4.88 14.47 -7.64
C ASP A 87 4.09 15.00 -6.46
N LYS A 88 3.55 14.09 -5.61
CA LYS A 88 2.88 14.47 -4.36
C LYS A 88 3.84 15.20 -3.41
N LEU A 89 5.08 14.72 -3.27
CA LEU A 89 6.06 15.35 -2.39
C LEU A 89 6.36 16.79 -2.82
N ILE A 90 6.54 17.02 -4.13
CA ILE A 90 6.77 18.36 -4.68
C ILE A 90 5.58 19.29 -4.38
N LYS A 91 4.35 18.80 -4.58
CA LYS A 91 3.13 19.59 -4.33
C LYS A 91 2.96 20.00 -2.87
N VAL A 92 3.41 19.16 -1.94
CA VAL A 92 3.30 19.42 -0.49
C VAL A 92 4.47 20.26 0.02
N ALA A 93 5.63 20.21 -0.65
CA ALA A 93 6.80 21.00 -0.29
C ALA A 93 6.73 22.47 -0.76
N ARG A 94 5.76 22.80 -1.61
CA ARG A 94 5.49 24.14 -2.14
C ARG A 94 4.47 24.88 -1.28
#